data_AF-A0A5R8YXW4-F1
#
_entry.id   AF-A0A5R8YXW4-F1
#
_cell.length_a   1.000
_cell.length_b   1.000
_cell.length_c   1.000
_cell.angle_alpha   90.00
_cell.angle_beta   90.00
_cell.angle_gamma   90.00
#
_symmetry.space_group_name_H-M   'P 1'
#
loop_
_entity.id
_entity.type
_entity.pdbx_description
1 polymer ?
#
loop_
_entity_poly.entity_id
_entity_poly.type
_entity_poly.pdbx_seq_one_letter_code
_entity_poly.pdbx_strand_id
1 'polypeptide(L)'
;MWPGQPGKTVFPRSWSADKIVHEVGDIATSPNTKWYAQTGTGGIYTSKGDPAKWVAYEVRDGVRMRVVYQPATGKVVTAFPDNAPIPTYKPIK
;
A
#
# COMPACT_ATOMS: atom_id res chain seq x y z
N MET A 1 0.33 7.44 -12.47
CA MET A 1 0.67 7.11 -13.87
C MET A 1 1.59 8.18 -14.41
N TRP A 2 2.28 7.91 -15.52
CA TRP A 2 3.13 8.89 -16.18
C TRP A 2 2.31 9.70 -17.23
N PRO A 3 2.51 11.02 -17.35
CA PRO A 3 3.31 11.86 -16.45
C PRO A 3 2.61 12.06 -15.10
N GLY A 4 3.40 12.27 -14.04
CA GLY A 4 2.86 12.61 -12.72
C GLY A 4 2.74 14.11 -12.51
N GLN A 5 2.06 14.46 -11.41
CA GLN A 5 2.02 15.84 -10.94
C GLN A 5 3.35 16.22 -10.27
N PRO A 6 3.78 17.49 -10.35
CA PRO A 6 4.97 17.99 -9.67
C PRO A 6 4.97 17.62 -8.17
N GLY A 7 6.11 17.17 -7.67
CA GLY A 7 6.28 16.76 -6.27
C GLY A 7 5.68 15.38 -5.91
N LYS A 8 5.03 14.68 -6.86
CA LYS A 8 4.59 13.30 -6.65
C LYS A 8 5.56 12.30 -7.27
N THR A 9 5.77 11.20 -6.57
CA THR A 9 6.43 10.02 -7.11
C THR A 9 5.54 9.35 -8.15
N VAL A 10 6.16 8.79 -9.19
CA VAL A 10 5.47 8.19 -10.33
C VAL A 10 5.98 6.80 -10.58
N PHE A 11 5.08 5.92 -11.01
CA PHE A 11 5.50 4.61 -11.51
C PHE A 11 6.41 4.79 -12.73
N PRO A 12 7.37 3.87 -12.95
CA PRO A 12 8.22 3.90 -14.13
C PRO A 12 7.38 3.97 -15.41
N ARG A 13 7.89 4.68 -16.41
CA ARG A 13 7.21 4.79 -17.72
C ARG A 13 7.04 3.44 -18.41
N SER A 14 7.88 2.46 -18.09
CA SER A 14 7.79 1.09 -18.61
C SER A 14 6.64 0.28 -18.02
N TRP A 15 6.02 0.72 -16.92
CA TRP A 15 4.90 0.02 -16.32
C TRP A 15 3.58 0.46 -16.95
N SER A 16 2.83 -0.50 -17.50
CA SER A 16 1.45 -0.28 -17.93
C SER A 16 0.52 -0.12 -16.73
N ALA A 17 -0.67 0.44 -16.96
CA ALA A 17 -1.70 0.52 -15.92
C ALA A 17 -2.08 -0.88 -15.40
N ASP A 18 -2.23 -1.87 -16.29
CA ASP A 18 -2.56 -3.24 -15.92
C ASP A 18 -1.50 -3.87 -15.04
N LYS A 19 -0.21 -3.64 -15.35
CA LYS A 19 0.90 -4.08 -14.50
C LYS A 19 0.78 -3.46 -13.10
N ILE A 20 0.58 -2.14 -13.01
CA ILE A 20 0.43 -1.46 -11.72
C ILE A 20 -0.72 -2.09 -10.91
N VAL A 21 -1.88 -2.29 -11.53
CA VAL A 21 -3.05 -2.87 -10.86
C VAL A 21 -2.76 -4.30 -10.39
N HIS A 22 -2.09 -5.10 -11.22
CA HIS A 22 -1.71 -6.47 -10.89
C HIS A 22 -0.77 -6.51 -9.68
N GLU A 23 0.33 -5.75 -9.71
CA GLU A 23 1.31 -5.71 -8.60
C GLU A 23 0.67 -5.23 -7.29
N VAL A 24 -0.23 -4.25 -7.35
CA VAL A 24 -0.99 -3.78 -6.18
C VAL A 24 -1.94 -4.86 -5.67
N GLY A 25 -2.64 -5.56 -6.56
CA GLY A 25 -3.53 -6.66 -6.22
C GLY A 25 -2.81 -7.82 -5.55
N ASP A 26 -1.63 -8.18 -6.08
CA ASP A 26 -0.77 -9.22 -5.52
C ASP A 26 -0.29 -8.84 -4.12
N ILE A 27 0.13 -7.59 -3.89
CA ILE A 27 0.49 -7.11 -2.55
C ILE A 27 -0.72 -7.19 -1.60
N ALA A 28 -1.91 -6.79 -2.06
CA ALA A 28 -3.12 -6.77 -1.24
C ALA A 28 -3.61 -8.17 -0.83
N THR A 29 -3.38 -9.18 -1.67
CA THR A 29 -3.92 -10.53 -1.51
C THR A 29 -2.88 -11.56 -1.06
N SER A 30 -1.59 -11.26 -1.18
CA SER A 30 -0.52 -12.17 -0.81
C SER A 30 -0.52 -12.47 0.70
N PRO A 31 -0.40 -13.76 1.09
CA PRO A 31 -0.27 -14.14 2.49
C PRO A 31 1.05 -13.65 3.12
N ASN A 32 2.06 -13.39 2.29
CA ASN A 32 3.41 -13.03 2.70
C ASN A 32 3.63 -11.52 2.83
N THR A 33 2.65 -10.70 2.45
CA THR A 33 2.76 -9.25 2.58
C THR A 33 2.87 -8.86 4.05
N LYS A 34 3.92 -8.11 4.39
CA LYS A 34 4.12 -7.55 5.72
C LYS A 34 3.26 -6.31 5.88
N TRP A 35 2.33 -6.38 6.83
CA TRP A 35 1.39 -5.28 7.07
C TRP A 35 1.72 -4.55 8.35
N TYR A 36 1.51 -3.24 8.31
CA TYR A 36 1.65 -2.36 9.46
C TYR A 36 0.36 -1.60 9.73
N ALA A 37 0.07 -1.35 11.01
CA ALA A 37 -1.08 -0.58 11.41
C ALA A 37 -0.86 0.90 11.09
N GLN A 38 -1.57 1.42 10.08
CA GLN A 38 -1.57 2.86 9.77
C GLN A 38 -2.58 3.62 10.65
N THR A 39 -3.68 2.96 11.02
CA THR A 39 -4.67 3.47 11.96
C THR A 39 -5.07 2.38 12.95
N GLY A 40 -5.43 2.77 14.18
CA GLY A 40 -5.84 1.82 15.21
C GLY A 40 -4.66 0.98 15.71
N THR A 41 -4.94 -0.25 16.13
CA THR A 41 -3.98 -1.14 16.81
C THR A 41 -3.62 -2.40 16.03
N GLY A 42 -4.01 -2.48 14.74
CA GLY A 42 -3.73 -3.62 13.86
C GLY A 42 -4.90 -4.58 13.64
N GLY A 43 -6.05 -4.35 14.28
CA GLY A 43 -7.30 -5.05 13.96
C GLY A 43 -7.88 -4.64 12.60
N ILE A 44 -8.97 -5.32 12.20
CA ILE A 44 -9.69 -5.01 10.95
C ILE A 44 -10.58 -3.76 11.05
N TYR A 45 -10.98 -3.38 12.27
CA TYR A 45 -11.68 -2.14 12.61
C TYR A 45 -10.91 -1.36 13.67
N THR A 46 -11.11 -0.04 13.71
CA THR A 46 -10.64 0.82 14.79
C THR A 46 -11.55 0.71 16.02
N SER A 47 -11.14 1.29 17.17
CA SER A 47 -12.00 1.35 18.36
C SER A 47 -13.31 2.13 18.16
N LYS A 48 -13.40 2.95 17.10
CA LYS A 48 -14.61 3.70 16.73
C LYS A 48 -15.53 2.92 15.78
N GLY A 49 -15.16 1.71 15.37
CA GLY A 49 -15.92 0.90 14.41
C GLY A 49 -15.62 1.20 12.94
N ASP A 50 -14.75 2.17 12.63
CA ASP A 50 -14.34 2.46 11.25
C ASP A 50 -13.40 1.36 10.71
N PRO A 51 -13.47 1.00 9.41
CA PRO A 51 -12.49 0.11 8.78
C PRO A 51 -11.05 0.60 8.99
N ALA A 52 -10.21 -0.23 9.60
CA ALA A 52 -8.82 0.10 9.84
C ALA A 52 -8.05 0.18 8.51
N LYS A 53 -7.00 1.00 8.48
CA LYS A 53 -6.04 1.06 7.37
C LYS A 53 -4.77 0.34 7.77
N TRP A 54 -4.40 -0.63 6.95
CA TRP A 54 -3.11 -1.30 6.99
C TRP A 54 -2.25 -0.74 5.86
N VAL A 55 -0.95 -0.58 6.11
CA VAL A 55 0.01 -0.11 5.12
C VAL A 55 1.10 -1.16 4.92
N ALA A 56 1.50 -1.38 3.66
CA ALA A 56 2.61 -2.22 3.28
C ALA A 56 3.63 -1.41 2.47
N TYR A 57 4.90 -1.81 2.54
CA TYR A 57 6.02 -1.24 1.81
C TYR A 57 6.76 -2.36 1.08
N GLU A 58 6.33 -2.65 -0.14
CA GLU A 58 6.83 -3.80 -0.91
C GLU A 58 7.65 -3.32 -2.09
N VAL A 59 8.67 -4.07 -2.47
CA VAL A 59 9.49 -3.78 -3.66
C VAL A 59 9.11 -4.76 -4.77
N ARG A 60 8.85 -4.22 -5.96
CA ARG A 60 8.54 -4.96 -7.19
C ARG A 60 9.34 -4.35 -8.34
N ASP A 61 10.14 -5.15 -9.01
CA ASP A 61 11.11 -4.71 -10.04
C ASP A 61 11.92 -3.46 -9.67
N GLY A 62 12.40 -3.40 -8.42
CA GLY A 62 13.18 -2.26 -7.92
C GLY A 62 12.37 -1.01 -7.58
N VAL A 63 11.05 -1.03 -7.73
CA VAL A 63 10.15 0.06 -7.31
C VAL A 63 9.58 -0.27 -5.93
N ARG A 64 9.91 0.54 -4.91
CA ARG A 64 9.24 0.44 -3.61
C ARG A 64 7.88 1.11 -3.67
N MET A 65 6.83 0.37 -3.32
CA MET A 65 5.44 0.80 -3.34
C MET A 65 4.89 0.88 -1.92
N ARG A 66 4.22 1.98 -1.61
CA ARG A 66 3.37 2.12 -0.41
C ARG A 66 1.94 1.76 -0.82
N VAL A 67 1.39 0.71 -0.22
CA VAL A 67 0.00 0.27 -0.46
C VAL A 67 -0.79 0.41 0.84
N VAL A 68 -1.93 1.11 0.78
CA VAL A 68 -2.87 1.26 1.90
C VAL A 68 -4.11 0.44 1.62
N TYR A 69 -4.45 -0.45 2.53
CA TYR A 69 -5.51 -1.44 2.40
C TYR A 69 -6.47 -1.41 3.60
N GLN A 70 -7.76 -1.63 3.34
CA GLN A 70 -8.78 -1.81 4.36
C GLN A 70 -9.21 -3.28 4.42
N PRO A 71 -8.79 -4.05 5.44
CA PRO A 71 -9.09 -5.48 5.51
C PRO A 71 -10.58 -5.77 5.73
N ALA A 72 -11.31 -4.89 6.41
CA ALA A 72 -12.75 -5.08 6.63
C ALA A 72 -13.57 -5.00 5.35
N THR A 73 -13.07 -4.33 4.30
CA THR A 73 -13.82 -4.10 3.05
C THR A 73 -13.15 -4.72 1.83
N GLY A 74 -11.94 -5.26 1.95
CA GLY A 74 -11.18 -5.78 0.82
C GLY A 74 -10.64 -4.70 -0.13
N LYS A 75 -10.65 -3.42 0.27
CA LYS A 75 -10.35 -2.30 -0.63
C LYS A 75 -8.92 -1.79 -0.48
N VAL A 76 -8.23 -1.61 -1.60
CA VAL A 76 -7.03 -0.77 -1.66
C VAL A 76 -7.47 0.70 -1.71
N VAL A 77 -7.08 1.47 -0.70
CA VAL A 77 -7.40 2.90 -0.58
C VAL A 77 -6.51 3.72 -1.50
N THR A 78 -5.21 3.41 -1.53
CA THR A 78 -4.23 4.04 -2.42
C THR A 78 -2.99 3.17 -2.56
N ALA A 79 -2.32 3.28 -3.70
CA ALA A 79 -1.03 2.66 -3.95
C ALA A 79 -0.18 3.54 -4.86
N PHE A 80 1.07 3.79 -4.47
CA PHE A 80 1.99 4.63 -5.23
C PHE A 80 3.45 4.29 -4.88
N PRO A 81 4.42 4.59 -5.77
CA PRO A 81 5.83 4.44 -5.46
C PRO A 81 6.22 5.39 -4.34
N ASP A 82 7.02 4.97 -3.38
CA ASP A 82 7.39 5.81 -2.27
C ASP A 82 8.84 5.54 -1.84
N ASN A 83 9.69 6.53 -2.04
CA ASN A 83 11.11 6.50 -1.66
C ASN A 83 11.41 7.26 -0.36
N ALA A 84 10.40 7.82 0.31
CA ALA A 84 10.57 8.49 1.60
C ALA A 84 10.89 7.49 2.73
N PRO A 85 11.53 7.92 3.83
CA PRO A 85 11.70 7.06 5.00
C PRO A 85 10.36 6.46 5.45
N ILE A 86 10.36 5.18 5.82
CA ILE A 86 9.17 4.49 6.33
C ILE A 86 8.95 4.95 7.77
N PRO A 87 7.79 5.57 8.10
CA PRO A 87 7.47 5.90 9.49
C PRO A 87 7.44 4.66 10.38
N THR A 88 7.69 4.83 11.66
CA THR A 88 7.61 3.73 12.62
C THR A 88 6.15 3.32 12.83
N TYR A 89 5.81 2.12 12.38
CA TYR A 89 4.49 1.53 12.58
C TYR A 89 4.55 0.23 13.37
N LYS A 90 3.43 -0.13 14.02
CA LYS A 90 3.27 -1.44 14.65
C LYS A 90 3.06 -2.51 13.57
N PRO A 91 3.86 -3.58 13.54
CA PRO A 91 3.62 -4.70 12.63
C PRO A 91 2.31 -5.40 13.02
N ILE A 92 1.60 -5.91 12.03
CA ILE A 92 0.36 -6.68 12.17
C ILE A 92 0.65 -8.16 11.96
N LYS A 93 1.36 -8.47 10.88
CA LYS A 93 1.88 -9.79 10.50
C LYS A 93 3.07 -9.62 9.57
#